data_AF-A0A7C4CX22-F1
#
_entry.id   AF-A0A7C4CX22-F1
#
_cell.length_a   1.000
_cell.length_b   1.000
_cell.length_c   1.000
_cell.angle_alpha   90.00
_cell.angle_beta   90.00
_cell.angle_gamma   90.00
#
_symmetry.space_group_name_H-M   'P 1'
#
loop_
_entity.id
_entity.type
_entity.pdbx_description
1 polymer ?
#
loop_
_entity_poly.entity_id
_entity_poly.type
_entity_poly.pdbx_seq_one_letter_code
_entity_poly.pdbx_strand_id
1 'polypeptide(L)' 'MLLCLAGAYIGKTLGLLEKDFLTPKEISNCTGIDEKITRARLSDLRKQGLVIKKEDGLYGFTPASLKEILETE' A
#
# COMPACT_ATOMS: atom_id res chain seq x y z
N MET A 1 -2.58 2.29 7.19
CA MET A 1 -2.01 2.44 5.82
C MET A 1 -1.36 1.17 5.32
N LEU A 2 -0.28 0.69 5.96
CA LEU A 2 0.34 -0.61 5.63
C LEU A 2 -0.68 -1.75 5.62
N LEU A 3 -1.58 -1.79 6.61
CA LEU A 3 -2.70 -2.74 6.65
C LEU A 3 -3.75 -2.59 5.53
N CYS A 4 -4.01 -1.39 5.00
CA CYS A 4 -4.94 -1.24 3.85
C CYS A 4 -4.30 -1.76 2.56
N LEU A 5 -3.02 -1.47 2.34
CA LEU A 5 -2.31 -2.01 1.19
C LEU A 5 -2.09 -3.53 1.35
N ALA A 6 -1.80 -4.03 2.56
CA ALA A 6 -1.76 -5.45 2.85
C ALA A 6 -3.12 -6.11 2.60
N GLY A 7 -4.22 -5.48 3.02
CA GLY A 7 -5.58 -5.92 2.74
C GLY A 7 -5.89 -5.97 1.25
N ALA A 8 -5.44 -4.99 0.47
CA ALA A 8 -5.58 -5.02 -0.99
C ALA A 8 -4.70 -6.09 -1.66
N TYR A 9 -3.48 -6.29 -1.16
CA TYR A 9 -2.57 -7.35 -1.62
C TYR A 9 -3.12 -8.76 -1.30
N ILE A 10 -3.66 -8.95 -0.11
CA ILE A 10 -4.33 -10.19 0.32
C ILE A 10 -5.62 -10.38 -0.48
N GLY A 11 -6.41 -9.33 -0.69
CA GLY A 11 -7.59 -9.37 -1.55
C GLY A 11 -7.27 -9.76 -2.99
N LYS A 12 -6.13 -9.30 -3.53
CA LYS A 12 -5.66 -9.74 -4.84
C LYS A 12 -5.16 -11.19 -4.85
N THR A 13 -4.44 -11.60 -3.81
CA THR A 13 -4.01 -12.99 -3.58
C THR A 13 -5.20 -13.95 -3.48
N LEU A 14 -6.29 -13.49 -2.85
CA LEU A 14 -7.56 -14.20 -2.74
C LEU A 14 -8.40 -14.16 -4.03
N GLY A 15 -7.95 -13.44 -5.07
CA GLY A 15 -8.69 -13.28 -6.33
C GLY A 15 -9.91 -12.35 -6.25
N LEU A 16 -10.08 -11.62 -5.14
CA LEU A 16 -11.17 -10.66 -4.91
C LEU A 16 -10.91 -9.29 -5.52
N LEU A 17 -9.65 -8.95 -5.78
CA LEU A 17 -9.22 -7.67 -6.35
C LEU A 17 -8.39 -7.87 -7.62
N GLU A 18 -8.77 -7.16 -8.68
CA GLU A 18 -8.17 -7.28 -10.01
C GLU A 18 -6.78 -6.59 -10.11
N LYS A 19 -6.43 -5.74 -9.14
CA LYS A 19 -5.22 -4.92 -9.13
C LYS A 19 -4.56 -4.87 -7.75
N ASP A 20 -3.25 -5.12 -7.70
CA ASP A 20 -2.40 -4.98 -6.50
C ASP A 20 -2.01 -3.54 -6.19
N PHE A 21 -2.35 -2.63 -7.09
CA PHE A 21 -1.85 -1.28 -7.11
C PHE A 21 -3.00 -0.32 -6.84
N LEU A 22 -2.87 0.45 -5.75
CA LEU A 22 -3.86 1.42 -5.32
C LEU A 22 -3.37 2.83 -5.61
N THR A 23 -4.31 3.70 -5.96
CA THR A 23 -4.02 5.13 -5.99
C THR A 23 -3.90 5.69 -4.56
N PRO A 24 -3.14 6.79 -4.34
CA PRO A 24 -3.12 7.46 -3.05
C PRO A 24 -4.53 7.89 -2.58
N LYS A 25 -5.44 8.15 -3.53
CA LYS A 25 -6.84 8.50 -3.28
C LYS A 25 -7.64 7.31 -2.75
N GLU A 26 -7.45 6.12 -3.29
CA GLU A 26 -8.07 4.90 -2.75
C GLU A 26 -7.52 4.51 -1.39
N ILE A 27 -6.21 4.66 -1.16
CA ILE A 27 -5.61 4.40 0.15
C ILE A 27 -6.16 5.38 1.19
N SER A 28 -6.31 6.65 0.81
CA SER A 28 -6.94 7.68 1.62
C SER A 28 -8.39 7.32 1.96
N ASN A 29 -9.18 6.89 0.98
CA ASN A 29 -10.56 6.44 1.18
C ASN A 29 -10.65 5.18 2.06
N CYS A 30 -9.76 4.20 1.85
CA CYS A 30 -9.71 2.93 2.59
C CYS A 30 -9.33 3.15 4.06
N THR A 31 -8.40 4.07 4.31
CA THR A 31 -7.91 4.35 5.67
C THR A 31 -8.66 5.47 6.38
N GLY A 32 -9.49 6.24 5.67
CA GLY A 32 -10.10 7.47 6.18
C GLY A 32 -9.09 8.58 6.48
N ILE A 33 -7.86 8.47 5.99
CA ILE A 33 -6.79 9.44 6.22
C ILE A 33 -6.70 10.40 5.05
N ASP A 34 -6.50 11.69 5.32
CA ASP A 34 -6.29 12.74 4.31
C ASP A 34 -5.29 12.35 3.21
N GLU A 35 -5.59 12.71 1.96
CA GLU A 35 -4.76 12.36 0.80
C GLU A 35 -3.33 12.93 0.93
N LYS A 36 -3.19 14.12 1.51
CA LYS A 36 -1.89 14.75 1.80
C LYS A 36 -1.03 13.91 2.74
N ILE A 37 -1.62 13.43 3.83
CA ILE A 37 -0.92 12.59 4.82
C ILE A 37 -0.61 11.23 4.20
N THR A 38 -1.54 10.67 3.43
CA THR A 38 -1.37 9.43 2.69
C THR A 38 -0.20 9.51 1.71
N ARG A 39 -0.08 10.60 0.93
CA ARG A 39 1.08 10.84 0.05
C ARG A 39 2.40 10.97 0.81
N ALA A 40 2.41 11.71 1.92
CA ALA A 40 3.61 11.89 2.72
C ALA A 40 4.10 10.54 3.28
N ARG A 41 3.18 9.75 3.85
CA ARG A 41 3.46 8.39 4.33
C ARG A 41 3.86 7.43 3.21
N LEU A 42 3.20 7.47 2.05
CA LEU A 42 3.58 6.66 0.88
C LEU A 42 4.99 6.99 0.40
N SER A 43 5.37 8.27 0.43
CA SER A 43 6.74 8.67 0.09
C SER A 43 7.77 8.12 1.07
N ASP A 44 7.41 8.05 2.36
CA ASP A 44 8.24 7.47 3.41
C ASP A 44 8.38 5.96 3.26
N LEU A 45 7.25 5.26 3.11
CA LEU A 45 7.20 3.82 2.84
C LEU A 45 7.97 3.45 1.55
N ARG A 46 7.92 4.32 0.53
CA ARG A 46 8.68 4.13 -0.71
C ARG A 46 10.18 4.20 -0.44
N LYS A 47 10.63 5.15 0.39
CA LYS A 47 12.04 5.27 0.78
C LYS A 47 12.51 4.05 1.58
N GLN A 48 11.63 3.47 2.38
CA GLN A 48 11.87 2.26 3.15
C GLN A 48 11.83 0.98 2.28
N GLY A 49 11.48 1.06 0.99
CA GLY A 49 11.34 -0.10 0.10
C GLY A 49 10.05 -0.90 0.32
N LEU A 50 9.15 -0.39 1.15
CA LEU A 50 7.90 -1.04 1.55
C LEU A 50 6.76 -0.83 0.55
N VAL A 51 6.89 0.10 -0.38
CA VAL A 51 5.92 0.24 -1.47
C VAL A 51 6.65 0.60 -2.75
N ILE A 52 6.13 0.11 -3.87
CA ILE A 52 6.63 0.47 -5.19
C ILE A 52 5.68 1.46 -5.84
N LYS A 53 6.23 2.48 -6.49
CA LYS A 53 5.44 3.42 -7.30
C LYS A 53 5.59 3.00 -8.76
N LYS A 54 4.47 2.65 -9.41
CA LYS A 54 4.39 2.45 -10.87
C LYS A 54 4.38 3.79 -11.60
N GLU A 55 4.74 3.77 -12.88
CA GLU A 55 4.79 4.96 -13.75
C GLU A 55 3.46 5.73 -13.80
N ASP A 56 2.34 5.03 -13.63
CA ASP A 56 0.98 5.61 -13.63
C ASP A 56 0.60 6.34 -12.32
N GLY A 57 1.54 6.47 -11.37
CA GLY A 57 1.27 7.06 -10.06
C GLY A 57 0.52 6.13 -9.09
N LEU A 58 0.36 4.87 -9.48
CA LEU A 58 -0.18 3.80 -8.66
C LEU A 58 0.90 3.28 -7.68
N TYR A 59 0.47 2.96 -6.46
CA TYR A 59 1.33 2.39 -5.43
C TYR A 59 0.99 0.92 -5.23
N GLY A 60 1.99 0.06 -5.43
CA GLY A 60 1.89 -1.38 -5.22
C GLY A 60 2.53 -1.78 -3.91
N PHE A 61 1.98 -2.82 -3.31
CA PHE A 61 2.59 -3.46 -2.16
C PHE A 61 3.71 -4.40 -2.58
N THR A 62 4.81 -4.39 -1.83
CA THR A 62 5.95 -5.28 -2.07
C THR A 62 5.94 -6.42 -1.06
N PRO A 63 6.31 -7.65 -1.43
CA PRO A 63 6.44 -8.74 -0.46
C PRO A 63 7.52 -8.48 0.61
N ALA A 64 8.48 -7.59 0.36
CA ALA A 64 9.42 -7.11 1.39
C ALA A 64 8.71 -6.45 2.58
N SER A 65 7.57 -5.80 2.33
CA SER A 65 6.77 -5.10 3.34
C SER A 65 5.93 -6.01 4.19
N LEU A 66 5.56 -7.18 3.66
CA LEU A 66 4.94 -8.23 4.46
C LEU A 66 5.89 -8.69 5.54
N LYS A 67 7.20 -8.79 5.23
CA LYS A 67 8.22 -9.14 6.20
C LYS A 67 8.27 -8.12 7.33
N GLU A 68 8.29 -6.82 7.01
CA GLU A 68 8.30 -5.76 8.04
C GLU A 68 7.03 -5.72 8.90
N ILE A 69 5.86 -6.01 8.32
CA ILE A 69 4.60 -6.11 9.10
C ILE A 69 4.58 -7.36 9.97
N LEU A 70 5.05 -8.49 9.45
CA LEU A 70 5.02 -9.78 10.13
C LEU A 70 6.12 -9.90 11.20
N GLU A 71 7.25 -9.21 11.00
CA GLU A 71 8.40 -9.21 11.91
C GLU A 71 8.20 -8.25 13.11
N THR A 72 7.04 -7.58 13.19
CA THR A 72 6.55 -6.99 14.45
C THR A 72 5.88 -8.08 15.31
N GLU A 73 6.69 -8.97 15.90
CA GLU A 73 6.33 -9.86 17.01
C GLU A 73 7.36 -9.77 18.14
#